data_AF-A0A1V2QTZ7-F1
#
_entry.id   AF-A0A1V2QTZ7-F1
#
_cell.length_a   1.000
_cell.length_b   1.000
_cell.length_c   1.000
_cell.angle_alpha   90.00
_cell.angle_beta   90.00
_cell.angle_gamma   90.00
#
_symmetry.space_group_name_H-M   'P 1'
#
loop_
_entity.id
_entity.type
_entity.pdbx_description
1 polymer ?
#
loop_
_entity_poly.entity_id
_entity_poly.type
_entity_poly.pdbx_seq_one_letter_code
_entity_poly.pdbx_strand_id
1 'polypeptide(L)'
;MKSSFDLYAGMPLPLRGVDPSRLVARRVELGLTREALAERVGVSSRMIFFYEEGRHTPTPSRLERLAAALDCGVDVLTGAARGQETLVDLRYAAGLTLERVAELLRASPAGRELCVSASKISALENGRPVRGRHWQEPEVTGRLLAPLAKAYRVPVRMIMDAWMRTRHDEQAPVLATRRKPEASRRALATWESLNERQRIYLGEIMREDRMTETEMWMRRVQRLPVQGAAQWRALPLALQAAPSVVGYTRLQERLRRRGVHDPGAGSTVHALARRDLVVITEDSVEHPAVGTVGRVLVEITRRGRAAARAGLGEPRDPGPAAHLLSEWLWGVVVRVAAAEPVGLEDDLLAGRSLFFIGVGYSGKSGGRPSRGLVDSVPVMAPGGTHVAEYRWRLTRLGRRHVAEYLHIYRELYSHVDTAGLDGIANEEP
;
A
#
# COMPACT_ATOMS: atom_id res chain seq x y z
N MET A 1 -18.19 -36.60 -47.84
CA MET A 1 -18.16 -35.13 -47.70
C MET A 1 -17.89 -34.80 -46.24
N LYS A 2 -16.65 -34.42 -45.91
CA LYS A 2 -16.23 -34.07 -44.54
C LYS A 2 -16.66 -32.62 -44.26
N SER A 3 -17.59 -32.46 -43.33
CA SER A 3 -18.07 -31.16 -42.84
C SER A 3 -16.96 -30.48 -42.04
N SER A 4 -16.54 -29.28 -42.47
CA SER A 4 -15.45 -28.49 -41.89
C SER A 4 -15.86 -27.76 -40.60
N PHE A 5 -16.31 -28.49 -39.59
CA PHE A 5 -16.66 -27.93 -38.28
C PHE A 5 -15.62 -28.18 -37.17
N ASP A 6 -14.46 -28.74 -37.51
CA ASP A 6 -13.41 -29.18 -36.56
C ASP A 6 -12.11 -28.34 -36.59
N LEU A 7 -12.18 -27.05 -36.92
CA LEU A 7 -10.99 -26.17 -36.98
C LEU A 7 -10.93 -25.03 -35.94
N TYR A 8 -11.82 -25.02 -34.95
CA TYR A 8 -11.81 -24.00 -33.87
C TYR A 8 -11.68 -24.57 -32.45
N ALA A 9 -11.23 -25.82 -32.30
CA ALA A 9 -10.78 -26.34 -31.01
C ALA A 9 -9.30 -26.00 -30.81
N GLY A 10 -8.99 -24.86 -30.16
CA GLY A 10 -7.62 -24.59 -29.69
C GLY A 10 -7.10 -23.16 -29.72
N MET A 11 -7.90 -22.14 -30.06
CA MET A 11 -7.47 -20.76 -29.80
C MET A 11 -7.93 -20.33 -28.41
N PRO A 12 -7.03 -19.91 -27.49
CA PRO A 12 -7.46 -19.29 -26.25
C PRO A 12 -8.30 -18.06 -26.60
N LEU A 13 -9.51 -17.98 -26.02
CA LEU A 13 -10.33 -16.76 -26.03
C LEU A 13 -9.41 -15.58 -25.70
N PRO A 14 -9.46 -14.45 -26.45
CA PRO A 14 -8.67 -13.29 -26.12
C PRO A 14 -8.97 -12.91 -24.67
N LEU A 15 -7.92 -12.90 -23.85
CA LEU A 15 -7.96 -12.54 -22.44
C LEU A 15 -8.73 -11.22 -22.28
N ARG A 16 -9.98 -11.34 -21.80
CA ARG A 16 -10.92 -10.30 -21.35
C ARG A 16 -10.85 -8.99 -22.14
N GLY A 17 -11.60 -8.94 -23.24
CA GLY A 17 -11.96 -7.69 -23.90
C GLY A 17 -12.91 -6.84 -23.06
N VAL A 18 -13.20 -5.63 -23.55
CA VAL A 18 -14.24 -4.76 -22.97
C VAL A 18 -15.53 -5.54 -22.78
N ASP A 19 -16.12 -5.46 -21.58
CA ASP A 19 -17.45 -5.97 -21.32
C ASP A 19 -18.44 -5.15 -22.15
N PRO A 20 -19.10 -5.76 -23.15
CA PRO A 20 -19.94 -5.01 -24.07
C PRO A 20 -21.11 -4.33 -23.37
N SER A 21 -21.66 -4.95 -22.32
CA SER A 21 -22.78 -4.41 -21.55
C SER A 21 -22.36 -3.17 -20.76
N ARG A 22 -21.15 -3.18 -20.20
CA ARG A 22 -20.60 -2.03 -19.46
C ARG A 22 -20.26 -0.87 -20.38
N LEU A 23 -19.73 -1.15 -21.57
CA LEU A 23 -19.48 -0.13 -22.60
C LEU A 23 -20.79 0.56 -23.03
N VAL A 24 -21.82 -0.23 -23.32
CA VAL A 24 -23.15 0.29 -23.67
C VAL A 24 -23.72 1.14 -22.53
N ALA A 25 -23.71 0.59 -21.31
CA ALA A 25 -24.27 1.27 -20.14
C ALA A 25 -23.60 2.63 -19.90
N ARG A 26 -22.26 2.69 -19.93
CA ARG A 26 -21.52 3.94 -19.70
C ARG A 26 -21.72 4.96 -20.82
N ARG A 27 -21.79 4.51 -22.08
CA ARG A 27 -22.10 5.41 -23.21
C ARG A 27 -23.49 6.03 -23.05
N VAL A 28 -24.49 5.23 -22.69
CA VAL A 28 -25.88 5.66 -22.49
C VAL A 28 -25.99 6.61 -21.30
N GLU A 29 -25.31 6.32 -20.19
CA GLU A 29 -25.27 7.19 -19.00
C GLU A 29 -24.75 8.60 -19.33
N LEU A 30 -23.77 8.71 -20.24
CA LEU A 30 -23.22 9.99 -20.71
C LEU A 30 -24.04 10.62 -21.86
N GLY A 31 -25.16 10.01 -22.25
CA GLY A 31 -26.02 10.51 -23.34
C GLY A 31 -25.36 10.52 -24.72
N LEU A 32 -24.33 9.69 -24.95
CA LEU A 32 -23.57 9.68 -26.20
C LEU A 32 -24.20 8.74 -27.24
N THR A 33 -24.25 9.17 -28.50
CA THR A 33 -24.50 8.26 -29.63
C THR A 33 -23.26 7.44 -29.96
N ARG A 34 -23.42 6.36 -30.75
CA ARG A 34 -22.27 5.55 -31.21
C ARG A 34 -21.33 6.40 -32.08
N GLU A 35 -21.90 7.27 -32.89
CA GLU A 35 -21.18 8.22 -33.75
C GLU A 35 -20.37 9.22 -32.92
N ALA A 36 -20.99 9.82 -31.90
CA ALA A 36 -20.31 10.79 -31.03
C ALA A 36 -19.17 10.13 -30.23
N LEU A 37 -19.36 8.89 -29.75
CA LEU A 37 -18.28 8.14 -29.10
C LEU A 37 -17.17 7.79 -30.10
N ALA A 38 -17.53 7.36 -31.30
CA ALA A 38 -16.57 7.00 -32.34
C ALA A 38 -15.67 8.18 -32.74
N GLU A 39 -16.27 9.37 -32.89
CA GLU A 39 -15.55 10.62 -33.15
C GLU A 39 -14.55 10.94 -32.03
N ARG A 40 -14.99 10.89 -30.76
CA ARG A 40 -14.11 11.15 -29.60
C ARG A 40 -12.94 10.19 -29.50
N VAL A 41 -13.14 8.92 -29.88
CA VAL A 41 -12.10 7.87 -29.79
C VAL A 41 -11.19 7.86 -31.03
N GLY A 42 -11.66 8.41 -32.15
CA GLY A 42 -10.99 8.37 -33.45
C GLY A 42 -11.11 6.99 -34.12
N VAL A 43 -12.31 6.40 -34.11
CA VAL A 43 -12.67 5.15 -34.81
C VAL A 43 -13.97 5.33 -35.58
N SER A 44 -14.39 4.33 -36.36
CA SER A 44 -15.70 4.38 -37.04
C SER A 44 -16.85 3.99 -36.10
N SER A 45 -18.05 4.54 -36.32
CA SER A 45 -19.26 4.12 -35.57
C SER A 45 -19.49 2.61 -35.64
N ARG A 46 -19.20 2.00 -36.81
CA ARG A 46 -19.23 0.54 -37.00
C ARG A 46 -18.28 -0.21 -36.06
N MET A 47 -17.11 0.35 -35.76
CA MET A 47 -16.16 -0.26 -34.82
C MET A 47 -16.70 -0.21 -33.38
N ILE A 48 -17.34 0.89 -32.98
CA ILE A 48 -18.01 0.99 -31.67
C ILE A 48 -19.13 -0.05 -31.56
N PHE A 49 -19.97 -0.19 -32.60
CA PHE A 49 -20.97 -1.25 -32.67
C PHE A 49 -20.35 -2.64 -32.48
N PHE A 50 -19.24 -2.94 -33.14
CA PHE A 50 -18.57 -4.23 -32.97
C PHE A 50 -17.99 -4.46 -31.56
N TYR A 51 -17.59 -3.41 -30.86
CA TYR A 51 -17.18 -3.51 -29.45
C TYR A 51 -18.39 -3.75 -28.53
N GLU A 52 -19.49 -3.03 -28.74
CA GLU A 52 -20.73 -3.19 -27.98
C GLU A 52 -21.44 -4.53 -28.21
N GLU A 53 -21.16 -5.19 -29.33
CA GLU A 53 -21.66 -6.53 -29.64
C GLU A 53 -20.65 -7.63 -29.26
N GLY A 54 -19.49 -7.28 -28.70
CA GLY A 54 -18.43 -8.23 -28.36
C GLY A 54 -17.77 -8.93 -29.55
N ARG A 55 -18.03 -8.48 -30.78
CA ARG A 55 -17.48 -9.08 -32.02
C ARG A 55 -16.00 -8.78 -32.21
N HIS A 56 -15.53 -7.68 -31.64
CA HIS A 56 -14.12 -7.28 -31.68
C HIS A 56 -13.63 -6.86 -30.30
N THR A 57 -12.36 -7.08 -30.03
CA THR A 57 -11.68 -6.59 -28.82
C THR A 57 -10.81 -5.37 -29.19
N PRO A 58 -10.94 -4.23 -28.50
CA PRO A 58 -10.08 -3.08 -28.75
C PRO A 58 -8.62 -3.40 -28.37
N THR A 59 -7.68 -2.81 -29.10
CA THR A 59 -6.27 -2.82 -28.68
C THR A 59 -6.10 -2.03 -27.37
N PRO A 60 -5.06 -2.29 -26.57
CA PRO A 60 -4.81 -1.54 -25.32
C PRO A 60 -4.86 -0.01 -25.49
N SER A 61 -4.23 0.51 -26.55
CA SER A 61 -4.26 1.95 -26.86
C SER A 61 -5.65 2.46 -27.25
N ARG A 62 -6.49 1.64 -27.91
CA ARG A 62 -7.89 2.00 -28.19
C ARG A 62 -8.75 1.93 -26.94
N LEU A 63 -8.47 1.00 -26.04
CA LEU A 63 -9.15 0.87 -24.77
C LEU A 63 -8.88 2.08 -23.85
N GLU A 64 -7.63 2.54 -23.76
CA GLU A 64 -7.28 3.76 -23.02
C GLU A 64 -8.04 4.98 -23.57
N ARG A 65 -8.15 5.10 -24.91
CA ARG A 65 -8.94 6.15 -25.56
C ARG A 65 -10.45 6.03 -25.30
N LEU A 66 -11.00 4.81 -25.32
CA LEU A 66 -12.39 4.56 -24.97
C LEU A 66 -12.68 4.99 -23.54
N ALA A 67 -11.83 4.59 -22.59
CA ALA A 67 -11.96 4.94 -21.17
C ALA A 67 -11.90 6.46 -20.96
N ALA A 68 -10.95 7.14 -21.61
CA ALA A 68 -10.83 8.60 -21.58
C ALA A 68 -12.06 9.30 -22.19
N ALA A 69 -12.56 8.84 -23.33
CA ALA A 69 -13.74 9.41 -23.99
C ALA A 69 -15.04 9.24 -23.18
N LEU A 70 -15.08 8.22 -22.33
CA LEU A 70 -16.19 7.85 -21.44
C LEU A 70 -15.99 8.32 -19.99
N ASP A 71 -14.97 9.17 -19.75
CA ASP A 71 -14.61 9.71 -18.43
C ASP A 71 -14.67 8.63 -17.33
N CYS A 72 -13.99 7.51 -17.57
CA CYS A 72 -13.95 6.37 -16.66
C CYS A 72 -12.59 5.67 -16.68
N GLY A 73 -12.34 4.82 -15.68
CA GLY A 73 -11.19 3.94 -15.66
C GLY A 73 -11.38 2.74 -16.58
N VAL A 74 -10.28 2.16 -17.08
CA VAL A 74 -10.31 0.94 -17.90
C VAL A 74 -10.96 -0.24 -17.14
N ASP A 75 -10.81 -0.30 -15.82
CA ASP A 75 -11.44 -1.29 -14.92
C ASP A 75 -12.97 -1.30 -15.03
N VAL A 76 -13.57 -0.12 -15.24
CA VAL A 76 -15.02 0.02 -15.38
C VAL A 76 -15.51 -0.63 -16.68
N LEU A 77 -14.70 -0.57 -17.75
CA LEU A 77 -15.04 -1.13 -19.06
C LEU A 77 -14.71 -2.62 -19.17
N THR A 78 -13.68 -3.12 -18.48
CA THR A 78 -13.31 -4.55 -18.51
C THR A 78 -14.06 -5.39 -17.49
N GLY A 79 -14.70 -4.76 -16.51
CA GLY A 79 -15.40 -5.46 -15.43
C GLY A 79 -14.47 -6.15 -14.44
N ALA A 80 -13.17 -5.88 -14.48
CA ALA A 80 -12.22 -6.39 -13.50
C ALA A 80 -12.53 -5.79 -12.12
N ALA A 81 -12.88 -6.63 -11.15
CA ALA A 81 -13.08 -6.19 -9.78
C ALA A 81 -11.74 -5.66 -9.22
N ARG A 82 -11.81 -4.53 -8.50
CA ARG A 82 -10.61 -3.96 -7.88
C ARG A 82 -9.98 -4.93 -6.89
N GLY A 83 -8.66 -5.06 -6.95
CA GLY A 83 -7.92 -6.07 -6.19
C GLY A 83 -7.91 -7.46 -6.82
N GLN A 84 -8.41 -7.62 -8.06
CA GLN A 84 -8.31 -8.87 -8.84
C GLN A 84 -7.52 -8.71 -10.14
N GLU A 85 -6.79 -7.61 -10.31
CA GLU A 85 -6.07 -7.30 -11.53
C GLU A 85 -4.95 -8.32 -11.79
N THR A 86 -4.88 -8.82 -13.02
CA THR A 86 -3.80 -9.66 -13.55
C THR A 86 -2.75 -8.81 -14.27
N LEU A 87 -1.63 -9.42 -14.68
CA LEU A 87 -0.59 -8.70 -15.42
C LEU A 87 -1.12 -8.12 -16.75
N VAL A 88 -2.08 -8.82 -17.38
CA VAL A 88 -2.79 -8.37 -18.58
C VAL A 88 -3.58 -7.09 -18.28
N ASP A 89 -4.39 -7.11 -17.22
CA ASP A 89 -5.25 -5.98 -16.85
C ASP A 89 -4.42 -4.72 -16.59
N LEU A 90 -3.31 -4.87 -15.86
CA LEU A 90 -2.39 -3.77 -15.57
C LEU A 90 -1.73 -3.22 -16.85
N ARG A 91 -1.37 -4.08 -17.80
CA ARG A 91 -0.82 -3.66 -19.10
C ARG A 91 -1.86 -2.92 -19.95
N TYR A 92 -3.09 -3.43 -20.00
CA TYR A 92 -4.19 -2.83 -20.74
C TYR A 92 -4.59 -1.48 -20.15
N ALA A 93 -4.67 -1.38 -18.83
CA ALA A 93 -4.90 -0.11 -18.12
C ALA A 93 -3.78 0.92 -18.41
N ALA A 94 -2.55 0.45 -18.65
CA ALA A 94 -1.45 1.31 -19.06
C ALA A 94 -1.45 1.69 -20.54
N GLY A 95 -2.34 1.12 -21.37
CA GLY A 95 -2.45 1.40 -22.81
C GLY A 95 -1.39 0.72 -23.68
N LEU A 96 -0.67 -0.28 -23.14
CA LEU A 96 0.55 -0.80 -23.77
C LEU A 96 0.32 -2.10 -24.56
N THR A 97 0.85 -2.17 -25.78
CA THR A 97 0.97 -3.44 -26.53
C THR A 97 2.10 -4.29 -25.96
N LEU A 98 2.12 -5.60 -26.28
CA LEU A 98 3.17 -6.51 -25.85
C LEU A 98 4.56 -6.08 -26.37
N GLU A 99 4.61 -5.60 -27.61
CA GLU A 99 5.83 -5.12 -28.26
C GLU A 99 6.38 -3.90 -27.53
N ARG A 100 5.50 -2.95 -27.20
CA ARG A 100 5.89 -1.72 -26.51
C ARG A 100 6.39 -1.99 -25.10
N VAL A 101 5.74 -2.88 -24.35
CA VAL A 101 6.24 -3.29 -23.03
C VAL A 101 7.59 -3.98 -23.16
N ALA A 102 7.76 -4.89 -24.11
CA ALA A 102 9.03 -5.58 -24.31
C ALA A 102 10.18 -4.62 -24.58
N GLU A 103 9.95 -3.61 -25.41
CA GLU A 103 10.91 -2.54 -25.69
C GLU A 103 11.28 -1.76 -24.42
N LEU A 104 10.28 -1.30 -23.65
CA LEU A 104 10.49 -0.57 -22.40
C LEU A 104 11.25 -1.39 -21.36
N LEU A 105 10.95 -2.68 -21.24
CA LEU A 105 11.61 -3.57 -20.29
C LEU A 105 13.06 -3.85 -20.70
N ARG A 106 13.35 -4.03 -22.00
CA ARG A 106 14.72 -4.22 -22.53
C ARG A 106 15.65 -3.02 -22.28
N ALA A 107 15.11 -1.82 -22.04
CA ALA A 107 15.93 -0.68 -21.62
C ALA A 107 16.55 -0.86 -20.23
N SER A 108 15.98 -1.72 -19.38
CA SER A 108 16.50 -2.03 -18.05
C SER A 108 17.55 -3.17 -18.06
N PRO A 109 18.51 -3.19 -17.11
CA PRO A 109 19.46 -4.30 -16.98
C PRO A 109 18.78 -5.67 -16.83
N ALA A 110 17.76 -5.76 -15.98
CA ALA A 110 17.00 -6.98 -15.74
C ALA A 110 16.28 -7.47 -17.01
N GLY A 111 15.72 -6.55 -17.81
CA GLY A 111 15.05 -6.93 -19.05
C GLY A 111 16.01 -7.41 -20.15
N ARG A 112 17.26 -6.93 -20.16
CA ARG A 112 18.32 -7.47 -21.04
C ARG A 112 18.77 -8.85 -20.61
N GLU A 113 19.03 -9.03 -19.33
CA GLU A 113 19.43 -10.32 -18.74
C GLU A 113 18.38 -11.41 -18.97
N LEU A 114 17.09 -11.06 -18.83
CA LEU A 114 15.98 -11.98 -19.10
C LEU A 114 15.66 -12.13 -20.59
N CYS A 115 16.34 -11.39 -21.48
CA CYS A 115 16.07 -11.31 -22.91
C CYS A 115 14.55 -11.17 -23.18
N VAL A 116 13.93 -10.13 -22.61
CA VAL A 116 12.47 -9.93 -22.65
C VAL A 116 11.99 -9.73 -24.10
N SER A 117 10.94 -10.47 -24.48
CA SER A 117 10.26 -10.34 -25.78
C SER A 117 8.74 -10.25 -25.58
N ALA A 118 8.02 -9.81 -26.62
CA ALA A 118 6.56 -9.81 -26.62
C ALA A 118 5.99 -11.21 -26.35
N SER A 119 6.60 -12.26 -26.93
CA SER A 119 6.21 -13.65 -26.70
C SER A 119 6.43 -14.12 -25.26
N LYS A 120 7.53 -13.69 -24.62
CA LYS A 120 7.79 -14.01 -23.20
C LYS A 120 6.84 -13.28 -22.25
N ILE A 121 6.53 -12.01 -22.52
CA ILE A 121 5.52 -11.27 -21.75
C ILE A 121 4.15 -11.92 -21.92
N SER A 122 3.79 -12.31 -23.14
CA SER A 122 2.55 -13.04 -23.39
C SER A 122 2.51 -14.36 -22.61
N ALA A 123 3.57 -15.16 -22.65
CA ALA A 123 3.65 -16.38 -21.84
C ALA A 123 3.52 -16.09 -20.34
N LEU A 124 4.20 -15.06 -19.84
CA LEU A 124 4.12 -14.60 -18.47
C LEU A 124 2.68 -14.26 -18.06
N GLU A 125 2.01 -13.44 -18.87
CA GLU A 125 0.64 -12.94 -18.69
C GLU A 125 -0.44 -14.02 -18.80
N ASN A 126 -0.15 -15.13 -19.49
CA ASN A 126 -1.07 -16.25 -19.67
C ASN A 126 -0.81 -17.40 -18.69
N GLY A 127 0.08 -17.23 -17.72
CA GLY A 127 0.46 -18.32 -16.81
C GLY A 127 1.25 -19.46 -17.49
N ARG A 128 1.72 -19.27 -18.73
CA ARG A 128 2.48 -20.27 -19.47
C ARG A 128 3.95 -20.25 -19.05
N PRO A 129 4.69 -21.37 -19.08
CA PRO A 129 6.11 -21.39 -18.80
C PRO A 129 6.89 -20.43 -19.71
N VAL A 130 7.74 -19.58 -19.13
CA VAL A 130 8.57 -18.64 -19.87
C VAL A 130 9.94 -19.27 -20.15
N ARG A 131 10.36 -19.27 -21.41
CA ARG A 131 11.64 -19.87 -21.81
C ARG A 131 12.85 -19.06 -21.31
N GLY A 132 13.79 -19.76 -20.70
CA GLY A 132 15.12 -19.26 -20.32
C GLY A 132 15.46 -19.53 -18.85
N ARG A 133 16.71 -19.94 -18.56
CA ARG A 133 17.15 -20.31 -17.21
C ARG A 133 16.89 -19.22 -16.17
N HIS A 134 17.24 -17.98 -16.47
CA HIS A 134 17.03 -16.84 -15.57
C HIS A 134 15.56 -16.51 -15.27
N TRP A 135 14.59 -17.02 -16.06
CA TRP A 135 13.17 -16.86 -15.72
C TRP A 135 12.72 -17.79 -14.59
N GLN A 136 13.50 -18.82 -14.28
CA GLN A 136 13.28 -19.75 -13.16
C GLN A 136 13.96 -19.28 -11.87
N GLU A 137 14.71 -18.18 -11.91
CA GLU A 137 15.44 -17.63 -10.77
C GLU A 137 14.59 -16.49 -10.15
N PRO A 138 13.97 -16.69 -8.96
CA PRO A 138 13.06 -15.72 -8.34
C PRO A 138 13.72 -14.36 -8.08
N GLU A 139 15.02 -14.35 -7.78
CA GLU A 139 15.79 -13.13 -7.52
C GLU A 139 15.97 -12.32 -8.80
N VAL A 140 16.17 -12.98 -9.94
CA VAL A 140 16.34 -12.32 -11.24
C VAL A 140 15.01 -11.78 -11.74
N THR A 141 13.94 -12.57 -11.65
CA THR A 141 12.57 -12.12 -11.98
C THR A 141 12.11 -11.00 -11.03
N GLY A 142 12.53 -11.02 -9.77
CA GLY A 142 12.27 -9.94 -8.80
C GLY A 142 12.82 -8.60 -9.23
N ARG A 143 13.98 -8.56 -9.93
CA ARG A 143 14.55 -7.32 -10.49
C ARG A 143 13.71 -6.75 -11.64
N LEU A 144 12.87 -7.56 -12.30
CA LEU A 144 11.97 -7.13 -13.37
C LEU A 144 10.71 -6.40 -12.83
N LEU A 145 10.34 -6.61 -11.57
CA LEU A 145 9.12 -6.03 -10.99
C LEU A 145 9.14 -4.49 -10.96
N ALA A 146 10.29 -3.87 -10.67
CA ALA A 146 10.40 -2.41 -10.66
C ALA A 146 10.28 -1.79 -12.08
N PRO A 147 10.98 -2.30 -13.12
CA PRO A 147 10.72 -1.93 -14.51
C PRO A 147 9.26 -2.11 -14.96
N LEU A 148 8.62 -3.25 -14.62
CA LEU A 148 7.21 -3.52 -14.92
C LEU A 148 6.28 -2.49 -14.26
N ALA A 149 6.48 -2.24 -12.96
CA ALA A 149 5.71 -1.26 -12.20
C ALA A 149 5.81 0.14 -12.82
N LYS A 150 7.02 0.54 -13.24
CA LYS A 150 7.26 1.80 -13.94
C LYS A 150 6.53 1.85 -15.29
N ALA A 151 6.63 0.79 -16.09
CA ALA A 151 5.97 0.72 -17.39
C ALA A 151 4.44 0.79 -17.24
N TYR A 152 3.88 0.06 -16.28
CA TYR A 152 2.44 -0.04 -16.07
C TYR A 152 1.87 1.14 -15.24
N ARG A 153 2.73 2.06 -14.78
CA ARG A 153 2.35 3.21 -13.94
C ARG A 153 1.64 2.81 -12.64
N VAL A 154 2.01 1.67 -12.07
CA VAL A 154 1.44 1.14 -10.83
C VAL A 154 2.52 0.86 -9.79
N PRO A 155 2.19 0.76 -8.49
CA PRO A 155 3.15 0.36 -7.47
C PRO A 155 3.64 -1.08 -7.64
N VAL A 156 4.90 -1.36 -7.27
CA VAL A 156 5.54 -2.69 -7.35
C VAL A 156 4.69 -3.81 -6.75
N ARG A 157 4.03 -3.55 -5.61
CA ARG A 157 3.15 -4.53 -4.97
C ARG A 157 2.02 -5.02 -5.88
N MET A 158 1.49 -4.18 -6.77
CA MET A 158 0.42 -4.59 -7.67
C MET A 158 0.93 -5.53 -8.75
N ILE A 159 2.17 -5.33 -9.22
CA ILE A 159 2.81 -6.29 -10.13
C ILE A 159 3.05 -7.61 -9.41
N MET A 160 3.51 -7.59 -8.16
CA MET A 160 3.68 -8.81 -7.35
C MET A 160 2.35 -9.55 -7.20
N ASP A 161 1.31 -8.87 -6.74
CA ASP A 161 -0.02 -9.45 -6.53
C ASP A 161 -0.58 -10.02 -7.84
N ALA A 162 -0.46 -9.27 -8.94
CA ALA A 162 -0.92 -9.70 -10.26
C ALA A 162 -0.12 -10.90 -10.80
N TRP A 163 1.19 -10.95 -10.56
CA TRP A 163 2.04 -12.09 -10.88
C TRP A 163 1.58 -13.32 -10.11
N MET A 164 1.37 -13.17 -8.80
CA MET A 164 0.90 -14.26 -7.93
C MET A 164 -0.51 -14.75 -8.30
N ARG A 165 -1.39 -13.88 -8.78
CA ARG A 165 -2.70 -14.27 -9.32
C ARG A 165 -2.58 -15.07 -10.62
N THR A 166 -1.69 -14.64 -11.51
CA THR A 166 -1.55 -15.23 -12.85
C THR A 166 -0.83 -16.59 -12.79
N ARG A 167 0.16 -16.74 -11.90
CA ARG A 167 1.11 -17.87 -11.92
C ARG A 167 1.10 -18.65 -10.61
N HIS A 168 -0.04 -19.26 -10.28
CA HIS A 168 -0.29 -19.85 -8.96
C HIS A 168 0.68 -20.98 -8.54
N ASP A 169 1.21 -21.74 -9.48
CA ASP A 169 2.09 -22.90 -9.21
C ASP A 169 3.59 -22.59 -9.20
N GLU A 170 3.99 -21.36 -9.48
CA GLU A 170 5.41 -20.98 -9.51
C GLU A 170 5.78 -20.17 -8.28
N GLN A 171 7.04 -20.22 -7.84
CA GLN A 171 7.50 -19.37 -6.74
C GLN A 171 7.33 -17.87 -7.07
N ALA A 172 6.94 -17.07 -6.08
CA ALA A 172 6.82 -15.64 -6.29
C ALA A 172 8.21 -15.00 -6.53
N PRO A 173 8.31 -13.96 -7.37
CA PRO A 173 9.56 -13.23 -7.53
C PRO A 173 10.07 -12.66 -6.20
N VAL A 174 11.37 -12.72 -5.96
CA VAL A 174 11.97 -12.24 -4.70
C VAL A 174 12.49 -10.82 -4.89
N LEU A 175 11.87 -9.85 -4.20
CA LEU A 175 12.38 -8.49 -4.21
C LEU A 175 13.67 -8.43 -3.38
N ALA A 176 14.73 -7.86 -3.97
CA ALA A 176 15.95 -7.57 -3.24
C ALA A 176 15.63 -6.75 -1.98
N THR A 177 16.01 -7.28 -0.82
CA THR A 177 15.83 -6.64 0.47
C THR A 177 16.54 -5.29 0.43
N ARG A 178 15.80 -4.19 0.55
CA ARG A 178 16.43 -2.88 0.67
C ARG A 178 17.28 -2.90 1.94
N ARG A 179 18.60 -2.68 1.79
CA ARG A 179 19.46 -2.36 2.94
C ARG A 179 18.80 -1.27 3.77
N LYS A 180 18.86 -1.38 5.11
CA LYS A 180 18.37 -0.36 6.03
C LYS A 180 18.86 0.99 5.52
N PRO A 181 17.96 1.94 5.18
CA PRO A 181 18.38 3.19 4.59
C PRO A 181 19.34 3.87 5.58
N GLU A 182 20.58 4.10 5.15
CA GLU A 182 21.55 4.88 5.90
C GLU A 182 20.95 6.25 6.22
N ALA A 183 21.39 6.83 7.33
CA ALA A 183 20.98 8.18 7.69
C ALA A 183 21.22 9.12 6.50
N SER A 184 20.20 9.89 6.12
CA SER A 184 20.34 10.84 5.01
C SER A 184 21.53 11.76 5.29
N ARG A 185 22.49 11.87 4.36
CA ARG A 185 23.65 12.79 4.49
C ARG A 185 23.22 14.21 4.88
N ARG A 186 22.08 14.67 4.36
CA ARG A 186 21.49 15.97 4.70
C ARG A 186 21.00 16.05 6.15
N ALA A 187 20.43 14.97 6.67
CA ALA A 187 19.98 14.90 8.06
C ALA A 187 21.19 14.86 9.01
N LEU A 188 22.23 14.11 8.66
CA LEU A 188 23.48 14.06 9.42
C LEU A 188 24.17 15.42 9.44
N ALA A 189 24.35 16.07 8.28
CA ALA A 189 24.91 17.42 8.20
C ALA A 189 24.08 18.45 8.99
N THR A 190 22.75 18.31 9.01
CA THR A 190 21.88 19.16 9.83
C THR A 190 22.19 18.97 11.32
N TRP A 191 22.33 17.73 11.78
CA TRP A 191 22.70 17.42 13.17
C TRP A 191 24.10 17.92 13.54
N GLU A 192 25.08 17.71 12.66
CA GLU A 192 26.46 18.15 12.84
C GLU A 192 26.56 19.68 12.95
N SER A 193 25.70 20.43 12.24
CA SER A 193 25.64 21.90 12.33
C SER A 193 25.08 22.44 13.65
N LEU A 194 24.47 21.60 14.48
CA LEU A 194 23.96 21.99 15.80
C LEU A 194 25.10 22.03 16.81
N ASN A 195 25.06 23.02 17.70
CA ASN A 195 25.95 23.02 18.87
C ASN A 195 25.52 21.92 19.87
N GLU A 196 26.41 21.60 20.81
CA GLU A 196 26.19 20.53 21.79
C GLU A 196 24.87 20.69 22.55
N ARG A 197 24.57 21.91 23.02
CA ARG A 197 23.33 22.24 23.73
C ARG A 197 22.10 21.98 22.86
N GLN A 198 22.11 22.40 21.60
CA GLN A 198 21.01 22.18 20.65
C GLN A 198 20.80 20.70 20.34
N ARG A 199 21.88 19.91 20.24
CA ARG A 199 21.81 18.45 20.07
C ARG A 199 21.15 17.78 21.27
N ILE A 200 21.52 18.18 22.49
CA ILE A 200 20.90 17.67 23.73
C ILE A 200 19.41 17.99 23.75
N TYR A 201 19.02 19.25 23.49
CA TYR A 201 17.59 19.64 23.46
C TYR A 201 16.80 18.84 22.42
N LEU A 202 17.30 18.76 21.18
CA LEU A 202 16.62 18.03 20.12
C LEU A 202 16.53 16.52 20.42
N GLY A 203 17.57 15.95 21.03
CA GLY A 203 17.58 14.54 21.46
C GLY A 203 16.57 14.25 22.58
N GLU A 204 16.50 15.10 23.60
CA GLU A 204 15.54 14.92 24.71
C GLU A 204 14.08 15.15 24.27
N ILE A 205 13.84 16.08 23.33
CA ILE A 205 12.52 16.26 22.69
C ILE A 205 12.14 15.01 21.89
N MET A 206 13.06 14.47 21.07
CA MET A 206 12.83 13.24 20.31
C MET A 206 12.51 12.06 21.25
N ARG A 207 13.24 11.93 22.36
CA ARG A 207 13.02 10.89 23.35
C ARG A 207 11.62 10.98 23.97
N GLU A 208 11.20 12.18 24.38
CA GLU A 208 9.84 12.38 24.91
C GLU A 208 8.76 12.08 23.87
N ASP A 209 8.89 12.56 22.62
CA ASP A 209 7.95 12.26 21.52
C ASP A 209 7.77 10.75 21.35
N ARG A 210 8.85 9.97 21.42
CA ARG A 210 8.80 8.50 21.35
C ARG A 210 8.17 7.87 22.59
N MET A 211 8.50 8.35 23.79
CA MET A 211 7.90 7.83 25.03
C MET A 211 6.39 8.07 25.04
N THR A 212 5.95 9.29 24.69
CA THR A 212 4.53 9.60 24.56
C THR A 212 3.86 8.78 23.46
N GLU A 213 4.53 8.53 22.33
CA GLU A 213 4.01 7.63 21.29
C GLU A 213 3.79 6.20 21.83
N THR A 214 4.72 5.66 22.61
CA THR A 214 4.58 4.37 23.30
C THR A 214 3.45 4.39 24.33
N GLU A 215 3.33 5.44 25.15
CA GLU A 215 2.23 5.58 26.12
C GLU A 215 0.87 5.62 25.42
N MET A 216 0.73 6.36 24.31
CA MET A 216 -0.50 6.41 23.51
C MET A 216 -0.79 5.07 22.84
N TRP A 217 0.23 4.34 22.39
CA TRP A 217 0.08 2.98 21.89
C TRP A 217 -0.45 2.04 22.99
N MET A 218 0.13 2.06 24.19
CA MET A 218 -0.33 1.26 25.34
C MET A 218 -1.79 1.59 25.70
N ARG A 219 -2.15 2.89 25.72
CA ARG A 219 -3.55 3.31 25.95
C ARG A 219 -4.51 2.75 24.91
N ARG A 220 -4.13 2.74 23.63
CA ARG A 220 -4.96 2.15 22.56
C ARG A 220 -5.12 0.64 22.74
N VAL A 221 -4.05 -0.06 23.08
CA VAL A 221 -4.09 -1.50 23.38
C VAL A 221 -5.06 -1.78 24.54
N GLN A 222 -5.07 -0.93 25.56
CA GLN A 222 -5.98 -1.00 26.70
C GLN A 222 -7.38 -0.40 26.44
N ARG A 223 -7.69 0.01 25.20
CA ARG A 223 -8.96 0.65 24.80
C ARG A 223 -9.32 1.92 25.59
N LEU A 224 -8.32 2.63 26.09
CA LEU A 224 -8.50 3.92 26.76
C LEU A 224 -8.64 5.06 25.74
N PRO A 225 -9.36 6.16 26.07
CA PRO A 225 -9.43 7.33 25.21
C PRO A 225 -8.03 7.90 24.91
N VAL A 226 -7.78 8.18 23.62
CA VAL A 226 -6.53 8.78 23.14
C VAL A 226 -6.85 10.02 22.31
N GLN A 227 -6.19 11.12 22.64
CA GLN A 227 -6.31 12.38 21.92
C GLN A 227 -5.77 12.27 20.48
N GLY A 228 -6.08 13.25 19.64
CA GLY A 228 -5.55 13.32 18.27
C GLY A 228 -4.02 13.39 18.26
N ALA A 229 -3.39 12.85 17.21
CA ALA A 229 -1.93 12.80 17.11
C ALA A 229 -1.24 14.17 17.19
N ALA A 230 -1.89 15.23 16.71
CA ALA A 230 -1.38 16.59 16.85
C ALA A 230 -1.36 17.05 18.31
N GLN A 231 -2.40 16.70 19.09
CA GLN A 231 -2.55 17.16 20.47
C GLN A 231 -1.53 16.51 21.40
N TRP A 232 -1.39 15.18 21.39
CA TRP A 232 -0.44 14.52 22.30
C TRP A 232 1.02 14.67 21.86
N ARG A 233 1.29 15.03 20.60
CA ARG A 233 2.65 15.33 20.12
C ARG A 233 3.13 16.74 20.49
N ALA A 234 2.23 17.62 20.93
CA ALA A 234 2.59 18.90 21.50
C ALA A 234 3.04 18.69 22.95
N LEU A 235 4.37 18.62 23.14
CA LEU A 235 4.97 18.23 24.40
C LEU A 235 5.13 19.45 25.32
N PRO A 236 4.73 19.37 26.60
CA PRO A 236 4.97 20.45 27.56
C PRO A 236 6.45 20.74 27.74
N LEU A 237 6.90 21.89 27.23
CA LEU A 237 8.25 22.40 27.42
C LEU A 237 8.36 23.15 28.73
N ALA A 238 7.45 24.08 29.01
CA ALA A 238 7.49 24.90 30.23
C ALA A 238 6.10 25.41 30.62
N LEU A 239 5.91 25.71 31.90
CA LEU A 239 4.79 26.47 32.43
C LEU A 239 5.24 27.91 32.71
N GLN A 240 4.44 28.90 32.34
CA GLN A 240 4.70 30.33 32.49
C GLN A 240 4.42 30.80 33.93
N ALA A 241 5.05 30.13 34.90
CA ALA A 241 4.98 30.44 36.33
C ALA A 241 6.28 30.00 37.01
N ALA A 242 6.50 30.46 38.25
CA ALA A 242 7.72 30.12 39.00
C ALA A 242 7.84 28.60 39.22
N PRO A 243 8.98 27.96 38.89
CA PRO A 243 9.15 26.51 39.07
C PRO A 243 9.03 26.04 40.52
N SER A 244 9.23 26.93 41.50
CA SER A 244 8.95 26.65 42.91
C SER A 244 7.48 26.37 43.20
N VAL A 245 6.58 26.81 42.31
CA VAL A 245 5.12 26.72 42.48
C VAL A 245 4.52 25.68 41.54
N VAL A 246 4.97 25.63 40.28
CA VAL A 246 4.41 24.72 39.25
C VAL A 246 5.30 23.51 38.95
N GLY A 247 6.45 23.41 39.61
CA GLY A 247 7.43 22.36 39.34
C GLY A 247 8.08 22.48 37.97
N TYR A 248 8.63 21.36 37.50
CA TYR A 248 9.27 21.24 36.18
C TYR A 248 8.53 20.22 35.33
N THR A 249 8.44 20.47 34.03
CA THR A 249 7.95 19.46 33.08
C THR A 249 8.93 18.29 32.99
N ARG A 250 8.46 17.11 32.53
CA ARG A 250 9.34 15.94 32.29
C ARG A 250 10.55 16.29 31.41
N LEU A 251 10.32 17.14 30.41
CA LEU A 251 11.38 17.61 29.51
C LEU A 251 12.38 18.52 30.25
N GLN A 252 11.89 19.45 31.08
CA GLN A 252 12.77 20.30 31.90
C GLN A 252 13.58 19.48 32.90
N GLU A 253 12.98 18.50 33.59
CA GLU A 253 13.70 17.63 34.52
C GLU A 253 14.85 16.89 33.85
N ARG A 254 14.65 16.35 32.64
CA ARG A 254 15.72 15.69 31.89
C ARG A 254 16.81 16.64 31.44
N LEU A 255 16.43 17.82 30.94
CA LEU A 255 17.39 18.86 30.57
C LEU A 255 18.21 19.33 31.78
N ARG A 256 17.59 19.42 32.97
CA ARG A 256 18.28 19.72 34.25
C ARG A 256 19.26 18.63 34.63
N ARG A 257 18.87 17.34 34.54
CA ARG A 257 19.78 16.20 34.80
C ARG A 257 20.99 16.17 33.86
N ARG A 258 20.84 16.73 32.65
CA ARG A 258 21.93 16.90 31.68
C ARG A 258 22.75 18.18 31.87
N GLY A 259 22.41 19.02 32.86
CA GLY A 259 23.12 20.27 33.15
C GLY A 259 22.94 21.38 32.09
N VAL A 260 21.87 21.34 31.30
CA VAL A 260 21.64 22.30 30.19
C VAL A 260 20.38 23.15 30.35
N HIS A 261 19.79 23.16 31.55
CA HIS A 261 18.59 23.92 31.86
C HIS A 261 18.96 25.10 32.76
N ASP A 262 19.07 26.28 32.13
CA ASP A 262 19.48 27.56 32.71
C ASP A 262 18.55 28.68 32.19
N PRO A 263 18.65 29.95 32.66
CA PRO A 263 17.84 31.08 32.18
C PRO A 263 17.88 31.37 30.66
N GLY A 264 18.71 30.66 29.89
CA GLY A 264 18.76 30.67 28.41
C GLY A 264 18.07 29.49 27.70
N ALA A 265 17.24 28.69 28.38
CA ALA A 265 16.55 27.55 27.76
C ALA A 265 15.67 27.94 26.56
N GLY A 266 14.97 29.09 26.65
CA GLY A 266 14.12 29.59 25.57
C GLY A 266 14.90 29.90 24.28
N SER A 267 16.08 30.53 24.37
CA SER A 267 16.88 30.90 23.19
C SER A 267 17.36 29.67 22.41
N THR A 268 17.61 28.56 23.10
CA THR A 268 18.03 27.28 22.48
C THR A 268 16.89 26.69 21.66
N VAL A 269 15.68 26.64 22.21
CA VAL A 269 14.51 26.09 21.50
C VAL A 269 14.09 26.99 20.34
N HIS A 270 14.13 28.32 20.51
CA HIS A 270 13.90 29.25 19.39
C HIS A 270 14.96 29.12 18.28
N ALA A 271 16.21 28.79 18.61
CA ALA A 271 17.24 28.51 17.61
C ALA A 271 16.98 27.20 16.84
N LEU A 272 16.41 26.18 17.50
CA LEU A 272 15.92 24.96 16.82
C LEU A 272 14.70 25.25 15.94
N ALA A 273 13.79 26.11 16.40
CA ALA A 273 12.59 26.51 15.66
C ALA A 273 12.93 27.29 14.38
N ARG A 274 13.88 28.25 14.45
CA ARG A 274 14.38 28.98 13.27
C ARG A 274 14.99 28.07 12.20
N ARG A 275 15.44 26.87 12.57
CA ARG A 275 15.98 25.86 11.65
C ARG A 275 14.92 24.85 11.16
N ASP A 276 13.65 25.08 11.49
CA ASP A 276 12.53 24.19 11.17
C ASP A 276 12.72 22.77 11.74
N LEU A 277 13.37 22.66 12.91
CA LEU A 277 13.57 21.39 13.60
C LEU A 277 12.49 21.12 14.65
N VAL A 278 11.91 22.18 15.19
CA VAL A 278 10.78 22.12 16.13
C VAL A 278 9.78 23.23 15.81
N VAL A 279 8.52 23.05 16.21
CA VAL A 279 7.50 24.09 16.26
C VAL A 279 7.22 24.39 17.73
N ILE A 280 7.07 25.66 18.06
CA ILE A 280 6.72 26.12 19.41
C ILE A 280 5.31 26.70 19.32
N THR A 281 4.44 26.24 20.21
CA THR A 281 3.07 26.76 20.37
C THR A 281 2.84 27.08 21.85
N GLU A 282 1.83 27.90 22.13
CA GLU A 282 1.45 28.25 23.50
C GLU A 282 -0.04 28.00 23.69
N ASP A 283 -0.40 27.46 24.85
CA ASP A 283 -1.78 27.32 25.30
C ASP A 283 -1.90 27.64 26.80
N SER A 284 -3.03 27.30 27.42
CA SER A 284 -3.25 27.49 28.86
C SER A 284 -3.79 26.22 29.48
N VAL A 285 -3.38 25.94 30.71
CA VAL A 285 -3.79 24.76 31.47
C VAL A 285 -4.14 25.15 32.90
N GLU A 286 -5.12 24.48 33.48
CA GLU A 286 -5.44 24.60 34.90
C GLU A 286 -4.39 23.88 35.75
N HIS A 287 -3.71 24.63 36.62
CA HIS A 287 -2.74 24.11 37.57
C HIS A 287 -3.32 24.15 39.00
N PRO A 288 -3.28 23.04 39.77
CA PRO A 288 -3.94 22.97 41.08
C PRO A 288 -3.55 24.05 42.08
N ALA A 289 -2.30 24.53 42.02
CA ALA A 289 -1.77 25.50 42.99
C ALA A 289 -1.96 26.99 42.62
N VAL A 290 -2.16 27.31 41.32
CA VAL A 290 -2.11 28.70 40.83
C VAL A 290 -3.22 29.04 39.83
N GLY A 291 -4.16 28.11 39.59
CA GLY A 291 -5.22 28.27 38.60
C GLY A 291 -4.68 28.21 37.17
N THR A 292 -5.26 29.01 36.28
CA THR A 292 -4.90 29.03 34.86
C THR A 292 -3.47 29.53 34.65
N VAL A 293 -2.62 28.70 34.05
CA VAL A 293 -1.22 29.01 33.72
C VAL A 293 -0.97 28.80 32.23
N GLY A 294 -0.28 29.75 31.60
CA GLY A 294 0.20 29.61 30.23
C GLY A 294 1.23 28.49 30.12
N ARG A 295 1.16 27.70 29.06
CA ARG A 295 2.06 26.56 28.82
C ARG A 295 2.69 26.68 27.45
N VAL A 296 4.02 26.56 27.41
CA VAL A 296 4.79 26.48 26.17
C VAL A 296 4.90 25.02 25.77
N LEU A 297 4.47 24.72 24.55
CA LEU A 297 4.50 23.40 23.94
C LEU A 297 5.59 23.35 22.85
N VAL A 298 6.17 22.17 22.66
CA VAL A 298 7.14 21.92 21.60
C VAL A 298 6.78 20.66 20.82
N GLU A 299 6.79 20.78 19.50
CA GLU A 299 6.56 19.68 18.56
C GLU A 299 7.78 19.46 17.70
N ILE A 300 8.27 18.23 17.60
CA ILE A 300 9.40 17.91 16.72
C ILE A 300 8.93 17.76 15.26
N THR A 301 9.54 18.52 14.35
CA THR A 301 9.17 18.47 12.93
C THR A 301 9.65 17.16 12.29
N ARG A 302 9.18 16.88 11.07
CA ARG A 302 9.70 15.75 10.27
C ARG A 302 11.21 15.88 10.03
N ARG A 303 11.70 17.11 9.82
CA ARG A 303 13.12 17.43 9.63
C ARG A 303 13.90 17.27 10.93
N GLY A 304 13.38 17.76 12.05
CA GLY A 304 13.96 17.57 13.38
C GLY A 304 14.13 16.10 13.74
N ARG A 305 13.08 15.29 13.55
CA ARG A 305 13.15 13.84 13.77
C ARG A 305 14.19 13.16 12.88
N ALA A 306 14.32 13.58 11.63
CA ALA A 306 15.33 13.02 10.74
C ALA A 306 16.75 13.35 11.22
N ALA A 307 17.01 14.60 11.63
CA ALA A 307 18.30 15.02 12.16
C ALA A 307 18.64 14.33 13.49
N ALA A 308 17.69 14.28 14.43
CA ALA A 308 17.86 13.62 15.72
C ALA A 308 18.20 12.13 15.55
N ARG A 309 17.45 11.42 14.71
CA ARG A 309 17.71 10.00 14.39
C ARG A 309 19.09 9.77 13.79
N ALA A 310 19.46 10.61 12.82
CA ALA A 310 20.77 10.54 12.17
C ALA A 310 21.91 10.72 13.17
N GLY A 311 21.78 11.70 14.06
CA GLY A 311 22.80 12.06 15.03
C GLY A 311 22.92 11.15 16.25
N LEU A 312 21.80 10.57 16.70
CA LEU A 312 21.75 9.61 17.80
C LEU A 312 22.09 8.18 17.35
N GLY A 313 22.35 7.96 16.05
CA GLY A 313 22.59 6.62 15.52
C GLY A 313 21.36 5.71 15.58
N GLU A 314 20.15 6.28 15.62
CA GLU A 314 18.89 5.56 15.69
C GLU A 314 18.25 5.48 14.28
N PRO A 315 18.53 4.44 13.47
CA PRO A 315 17.95 4.34 12.14
C PRO A 315 16.42 4.28 12.22
N ARG A 316 15.75 4.86 11.23
CA ARG A 316 14.32 4.64 11.04
C ARG A 316 14.11 3.16 10.84
N ASP A 317 13.22 2.55 11.63
CA ASP A 317 12.77 1.19 11.36
C ASP A 317 12.19 1.15 9.94
N PRO A 318 12.84 0.47 8.97
CA PRO A 318 12.26 0.38 7.64
C PRO A 318 10.95 -0.35 7.81
N GLY A 319 9.84 0.32 7.47
CA GLY A 319 8.57 -0.37 7.31
C GLY A 319 8.76 -1.58 6.38
N PRO A 320 7.85 -2.55 6.43
CA PRO A 320 8.00 -3.80 5.70
C PRO A 320 8.20 -3.54 4.21
N ALA A 321 8.81 -4.50 3.51
CA ALA A 321 9.02 -4.41 2.06
C ALA A 321 7.71 -4.07 1.35
N ALA A 322 7.76 -3.38 0.21
CA ALA A 322 6.56 -2.75 -0.39
C ALA A 322 5.41 -3.72 -0.71
N HIS A 323 5.71 -5.01 -0.90
CA HIS A 323 4.76 -6.09 -1.16
C HIS A 323 4.23 -6.76 0.13
N LEU A 324 4.86 -6.51 1.27
CA LEU A 324 4.43 -7.01 2.56
C LEU A 324 3.41 -6.07 3.21
N LEU A 325 2.60 -6.61 4.10
CA LEU A 325 1.58 -5.91 4.85
C LEU A 325 2.19 -5.24 6.08
N SER A 326 1.66 -4.09 6.48
CA SER A 326 1.90 -3.53 7.81
C SER A 326 1.35 -4.48 8.88
N GLU A 327 1.91 -4.43 10.08
CA GLU A 327 1.46 -5.20 11.26
C GLU A 327 -0.06 -5.23 11.42
N TRP A 328 -0.73 -4.07 11.37
CA TRP A 328 -2.19 -3.98 11.48
C TRP A 328 -2.91 -4.80 10.40
N LEU A 329 -2.57 -4.58 9.13
CA LEU A 329 -3.17 -5.33 8.01
C LEU A 329 -2.84 -6.81 8.05
N TRP A 330 -1.63 -7.18 8.50
CA TRP A 330 -1.26 -8.58 8.71
C TRP A 330 -2.13 -9.22 9.78
N GLY A 331 -2.28 -8.58 10.94
CA GLY A 331 -3.19 -9.07 11.99
C GLY A 331 -4.64 -9.19 11.52
N VAL A 332 -5.10 -8.32 10.62
CA VAL A 332 -6.41 -8.50 9.98
C VAL A 332 -6.48 -9.75 9.11
N VAL A 333 -5.48 -9.97 8.23
CA VAL A 333 -5.43 -11.16 7.37
C VAL A 333 -5.34 -12.45 8.20
N VAL A 334 -4.54 -12.45 9.28
CA VAL A 334 -4.42 -13.59 10.19
C VAL A 334 -5.76 -13.94 10.85
N ARG A 335 -6.55 -12.95 11.29
CA ARG A 335 -7.88 -13.22 11.85
C ARG A 335 -8.82 -13.88 10.83
N VAL A 336 -8.76 -13.48 9.56
CA VAL A 336 -9.56 -14.12 8.49
C VAL A 336 -9.04 -15.53 8.22
N ALA A 337 -7.71 -15.71 8.15
CA ALA A 337 -7.06 -16.99 7.94
C ALA A 337 -7.40 -18.00 9.05
N ALA A 338 -7.37 -17.58 10.31
CA ALA A 338 -7.69 -18.43 11.46
C ALA A 338 -9.16 -18.84 11.54
N ALA A 339 -10.05 -18.18 10.79
CA ALA A 339 -11.47 -18.52 10.71
C ALA A 339 -11.81 -19.48 9.55
N GLU A 340 -10.85 -19.79 8.67
CA GLU A 340 -11.04 -20.78 7.60
C GLU A 340 -11.23 -22.20 8.16
N PRO A 341 -11.98 -23.10 7.47
CA PRO A 341 -12.67 -22.89 6.18
C PRO A 341 -14.05 -22.22 6.28
N VAL A 342 -14.54 -21.99 7.51
CA VAL A 342 -15.89 -21.45 7.75
C VAL A 342 -15.98 -19.99 7.28
N GLY A 343 -14.95 -19.20 7.58
CA GLY A 343 -14.86 -17.77 7.31
C GLY A 343 -15.28 -16.92 8.51
N LEU A 344 -14.77 -15.69 8.53
CA LEU A 344 -15.02 -14.72 9.58
C LEU A 344 -16.38 -14.03 9.37
N GLU A 345 -17.12 -13.78 10.45
CA GLU A 345 -18.42 -13.07 10.39
C GLU A 345 -18.27 -11.65 9.85
N ASP A 346 -19.28 -11.19 9.09
CA ASP A 346 -19.25 -9.90 8.40
C ASP A 346 -18.98 -8.73 9.36
N ASP A 347 -19.66 -8.74 10.50
CA ASP A 347 -19.56 -7.71 11.54
C ASP A 347 -18.17 -7.63 12.19
N LEU A 348 -17.40 -8.71 12.15
CA LEU A 348 -16.06 -8.79 12.74
C LEU A 348 -14.97 -8.20 11.82
N LEU A 349 -15.29 -7.94 10.55
CA LEU A 349 -14.39 -7.33 9.57
C LEU A 349 -15.02 -6.11 8.89
N ALA A 350 -15.33 -5.09 9.68
CA ALA A 350 -15.79 -3.80 9.18
C ALA A 350 -14.67 -2.74 9.10
N GLY A 351 -14.90 -1.71 8.29
CA GLY A 351 -14.15 -0.46 8.33
C GLY A 351 -12.98 -0.35 7.36
N ARG A 352 -11.93 0.38 7.77
CA ARG A 352 -10.91 0.88 6.83
C ARG A 352 -10.04 -0.22 6.20
N SER A 353 -9.91 -1.39 6.83
CA SER A 353 -9.08 -2.49 6.34
C SER A 353 -9.53 -2.98 4.96
N LEU A 354 -10.85 -3.05 4.70
CA LEU A 354 -11.42 -3.54 3.44
C LEU A 354 -10.91 -2.75 2.24
N PHE A 355 -10.72 -1.44 2.37
CA PHE A 355 -10.15 -0.60 1.31
C PHE A 355 -8.69 -0.93 0.93
N PHE A 356 -7.99 -1.71 1.75
CA PHE A 356 -6.61 -2.13 1.50
C PHE A 356 -6.50 -3.60 1.10
N ILE A 357 -7.39 -4.47 1.57
CA ILE A 357 -7.27 -5.93 1.38
C ILE A 357 -8.50 -6.61 0.76
N GLY A 358 -9.66 -5.96 0.71
CA GLY A 358 -10.91 -6.56 0.23
C GLY A 358 -11.11 -6.46 -1.28
N VAL A 359 -11.72 -7.47 -1.90
CA VAL A 359 -12.13 -7.44 -3.32
C VAL A 359 -13.23 -6.41 -3.54
N GLY A 360 -13.15 -5.62 -4.62
CA GLY A 360 -14.17 -4.64 -5.00
C GLY A 360 -14.10 -3.31 -4.22
N TYR A 361 -13.24 -3.21 -3.20
CA TYR A 361 -13.06 -1.99 -2.43
C TYR A 361 -12.00 -1.06 -3.04
N SER A 362 -12.16 0.24 -2.88
CA SER A 362 -11.13 1.22 -3.24
C SER A 362 -11.21 2.50 -2.43
N GLY A 363 -10.05 3.11 -2.17
CA GLY A 363 -10.00 4.39 -1.48
C GLY A 363 -10.73 5.50 -2.26
N LYS A 364 -11.21 6.53 -1.54
CA LYS A 364 -11.83 7.72 -2.14
C LYS A 364 -10.91 8.32 -3.23
N SER A 365 -11.51 8.76 -4.34
CA SER A 365 -10.87 9.57 -5.39
C SER A 365 -9.57 9.00 -5.96
N GLY A 366 -9.59 7.75 -6.47
CA GLY A 366 -8.41 7.16 -7.12
C GLY A 366 -7.28 6.79 -6.14
N GLY A 367 -7.63 6.55 -4.87
CA GLY A 367 -6.71 6.04 -3.86
C GLY A 367 -6.09 4.68 -4.26
N ARG A 368 -5.05 4.28 -3.53
CA ARG A 368 -4.37 3.00 -3.77
C ARG A 368 -5.41 1.86 -3.80
N PRO A 369 -5.49 1.08 -4.89
CA PRO A 369 -6.46 -0.01 -4.99
C PRO A 369 -6.18 -1.05 -3.91
N SER A 370 -7.25 -1.71 -3.47
CA SER A 370 -7.16 -2.82 -2.53
C SER A 370 -6.36 -3.96 -3.15
N ARG A 371 -5.86 -4.86 -2.29
CA ARG A 371 -5.08 -6.01 -2.73
C ARG A 371 -5.94 -7.24 -3.05
N GLY A 372 -7.23 -7.25 -2.71
CA GLY A 372 -8.11 -8.41 -2.92
C GLY A 372 -7.58 -9.71 -2.32
N LEU A 373 -7.01 -9.64 -1.11
CA LEU A 373 -6.59 -10.79 -0.31
C LEU A 373 -7.77 -11.47 0.39
N VAL A 374 -8.85 -10.72 0.64
CA VAL A 374 -10.07 -11.23 1.27
C VAL A 374 -11.29 -10.88 0.42
N ASP A 375 -12.31 -11.72 0.48
CA ASP A 375 -13.58 -11.53 -0.23
C ASP A 375 -14.76 -11.92 0.67
N SER A 376 -15.91 -11.29 0.44
CA SER A 376 -17.14 -11.57 1.16
C SER A 376 -17.92 -12.62 0.38
N VAL A 377 -18.03 -13.82 0.94
CA VAL A 377 -18.61 -14.98 0.28
C VAL A 377 -19.99 -15.27 0.89
N PRO A 378 -21.05 -15.41 0.08
CA PRO A 378 -22.36 -15.78 0.59
C PRO A 378 -22.36 -17.23 1.08
N VAL A 379 -22.90 -17.46 2.26
CA VAL A 379 -23.24 -18.77 2.80
C VAL A 379 -24.73 -18.99 2.60
N MET A 380 -25.08 -20.03 1.87
CA MET A 380 -26.47 -20.34 1.56
C MET A 380 -27.17 -21.02 2.74
N ALA A 381 -28.45 -20.71 2.95
CA ALA A 381 -29.28 -21.41 3.92
C ALA A 381 -29.36 -22.92 3.59
N PRO A 382 -29.66 -23.79 4.58
CA PRO A 382 -29.91 -25.21 4.32
C PRO A 382 -30.95 -25.39 3.20
N GLY A 383 -30.54 -26.06 2.11
CA GLY A 383 -31.37 -26.23 0.90
C GLY A 383 -31.10 -25.24 -0.24
N GLY A 384 -30.17 -24.29 -0.10
CA GLY A 384 -29.65 -23.49 -1.21
C GLY A 384 -30.59 -22.41 -1.77
N THR A 385 -31.70 -22.12 -1.08
CA THR A 385 -32.78 -21.27 -1.62
C THR A 385 -32.50 -19.77 -1.52
N HIS A 386 -31.72 -19.34 -0.53
CA HIS A 386 -31.34 -17.94 -0.32
C HIS A 386 -30.01 -17.84 0.43
N VAL A 387 -29.39 -16.66 0.37
CA VAL A 387 -28.20 -16.34 1.16
C VAL A 387 -28.64 -16.20 2.63
N ALA A 388 -28.09 -17.04 3.50
CA ALA A 388 -28.34 -16.94 4.94
C ALA A 388 -27.50 -15.82 5.56
N GLU A 389 -26.22 -15.76 5.20
CA GLU A 389 -25.27 -14.80 5.74
C GLU A 389 -24.08 -14.62 4.78
N TYR A 390 -23.23 -13.64 5.06
CA TYR A 390 -21.96 -13.44 4.37
C TYR A 390 -20.80 -13.72 5.33
N ARG A 391 -19.75 -14.37 4.82
CA ARG A 391 -18.53 -14.67 5.56
C ARG A 391 -17.31 -14.16 4.80
N TRP A 392 -16.39 -13.50 5.50
CA TRP A 392 -15.10 -13.11 4.94
C TRP A 392 -14.17 -14.31 4.88
N ARG A 393 -13.62 -14.55 3.69
CA ARG A 393 -12.65 -15.62 3.42
C ARG A 393 -11.43 -15.08 2.71
N LEU A 394 -10.32 -15.81 2.82
CA LEU A 394 -9.15 -15.54 2.00
C LEU A 394 -9.48 -15.85 0.54
N THR A 395 -9.03 -14.98 -0.37
CA THR A 395 -9.00 -15.30 -1.80
C THR A 395 -7.87 -16.29 -2.08
N ARG A 396 -7.81 -16.83 -3.31
CA ARG A 396 -6.65 -17.64 -3.76
C ARG A 396 -5.34 -16.86 -3.62
N LEU A 397 -5.35 -15.57 -3.94
CA LEU A 397 -4.19 -14.70 -3.69
C LEU A 397 -3.91 -14.54 -2.19
N GLY A 398 -4.94 -14.35 -1.37
CA GLY A 398 -4.83 -14.24 0.09
C GLY A 398 -4.13 -15.45 0.71
N ARG A 399 -4.60 -16.66 0.40
CA ARG A 399 -3.98 -17.92 0.83
C ARG A 399 -2.52 -17.99 0.40
N ARG A 400 -2.25 -17.74 -0.88
CA ARG A 400 -0.88 -17.77 -1.40
C ARG A 400 0.03 -16.73 -0.75
N HIS A 401 -0.46 -15.53 -0.50
CA HIS A 401 0.29 -14.47 0.18
C HIS A 401 0.64 -14.86 1.61
N VAL A 402 -0.26 -15.54 2.31
CA VAL A 402 0.03 -16.13 3.63
C VAL A 402 1.11 -17.21 3.49
N ALA A 403 0.91 -18.18 2.60
CA ALA A 403 1.86 -19.29 2.39
C ALA A 403 3.29 -18.81 2.06
N GLU A 404 3.42 -17.88 1.11
CA GLU A 404 4.72 -17.38 0.63
C GLU A 404 5.48 -16.60 1.71
N TYR A 405 4.75 -15.80 2.52
CA TYR A 405 5.37 -14.78 3.38
C TYR A 405 5.22 -15.02 4.88
N LEU A 406 4.59 -16.12 5.32
CA LEU A 406 4.35 -16.40 6.74
C LEU A 406 5.65 -16.35 7.57
N HIS A 407 6.73 -16.96 7.08
CA HIS A 407 8.02 -16.96 7.77
C HIS A 407 8.57 -15.53 7.96
N ILE A 408 8.46 -14.68 6.92
CA ILE A 408 8.89 -13.27 6.99
C ILE A 408 8.04 -12.50 8.00
N TYR A 409 6.73 -12.73 8.04
CA TYR A 409 5.87 -12.06 9.01
C TYR A 409 6.13 -12.50 10.46
N ARG A 410 6.50 -13.76 10.70
CA ARG A 410 6.90 -14.25 12.03
C ARG A 410 8.16 -13.55 12.53
N GLU A 411 9.10 -13.25 11.63
CA GLU A 411 10.30 -12.46 11.95
C GLU A 411 9.98 -10.97 12.17
N LEU A 412 9.12 -10.38 11.34
CA LEU A 412 8.78 -8.96 11.41
C LEU A 412 7.84 -8.61 12.58
N TYR A 413 6.90 -9.50 12.91
CA TYR A 413 5.80 -9.27 13.84
C TYR A 413 5.65 -10.46 14.80
N SER A 414 6.69 -10.74 15.57
CA SER A 414 6.77 -11.91 16.46
C SER A 414 5.69 -11.98 17.54
N HIS A 415 5.03 -10.86 17.85
CA HIS A 415 3.93 -10.77 18.82
C HIS A 415 2.54 -11.03 18.22
N VAL A 416 2.42 -11.13 16.89
CA VAL A 416 1.15 -11.49 16.25
C VAL A 416 1.01 -13.00 16.31
N ASP A 417 -0.03 -13.49 16.98
CA ASP A 417 -0.34 -14.91 17.05
C ASP A 417 -0.67 -15.45 15.66
N THR A 418 0.11 -16.42 15.19
CA THR A 418 -0.05 -17.07 13.87
C THR A 418 -0.31 -18.57 14.00
N ALA A 419 -0.76 -19.02 15.17
CA ALA A 419 -1.10 -20.42 15.41
C ALA A 419 -2.17 -20.90 14.41
N GLY A 420 -1.97 -22.10 13.86
CA GLY A 420 -2.91 -22.74 12.92
C GLY A 420 -2.78 -22.32 11.46
N LEU A 421 -1.94 -21.34 11.12
CA LEU A 421 -1.74 -20.91 9.74
C LEU A 421 -0.80 -21.82 8.93
N ASP A 422 -0.08 -22.75 9.58
CA ASP A 422 0.83 -23.68 8.88
C ASP A 422 0.07 -24.62 7.93
N GLY A 423 -1.20 -24.93 8.21
CA GLY A 423 -2.06 -25.70 7.31
C GLY A 423 -2.34 -24.97 5.98
N ILE A 424 -2.57 -23.66 6.03
CA ILE A 424 -2.78 -22.82 4.84
C ILE A 424 -1.49 -22.67 4.01
N ALA A 425 -0.32 -22.79 4.66
CA ALA A 425 0.96 -22.78 3.97
C ALA A 425 1.30 -24.12 3.30
N ASN A 426 0.71 -25.22 3.75
CA ASN A 426 0.99 -26.59 3.29
C ASN A 426 -0.07 -27.15 2.34
N GLU A 427 -1.25 -26.55 2.27
CA GLU A 427 -2.24 -26.85 1.24
C GLU A 427 -1.76 -26.26 -0.10
N GLU A 428 -1.36 -27.12 -1.05
CA GLU A 428 -1.14 -26.69 -2.44
C GLU A 428 -2.42 -26.01 -3.00
N PRO A 429 -2.26 -24.92 -3.78
CA PRO A 429 -3.32 -23.93 -4.04
C PRO A 429 -4.49 -24.37 -4.93
#